data_AF-A0A8T7FW93-F1
#
_entry.id   AF-A0A8T7FW93-F1
#
_cell.length_a   1.000
_cell.length_b   1.000
_cell.length_c   1.000
_cell.angle_alpha   90.00
_cell.angle_beta   90.00
_cell.angle_gamma   90.00
#
_symmetry.space_group_name_H-M   'P 1'
#
loop_
_entity.id
_entity.type
_entity.pdbx_description
1 polymer ?
#
loop_
_entity_poly.entity_id
_entity_poly.type
_entity_poly.pdbx_seq_one_letter_code
_entity_poly.pdbx_strand_id
1 'polypeptide(L)'
;MDFAKLFKSVEDAVYEVMVWLLLLPKTLIRVAFRPKWAMTYIDKEWEKEPDDRFDEYLSPVMLWLVSAVIPITLFFILVGPDITSADDLLKAFSSSIYQVTFYMMLIPFVYIVWVEWLNKDPIKRSKLKISFYRHCYALAPAQVLTFVTIGLAVLYPLLFFMPLLLIPFYEAFVYQAELKIGFGRAFFYTLIPQILLVLPSVFVAIGAFTPPVS
;
A
#
# COMPACT_ATOMS: atom_id res chain seq x y z
N MET A 1 -1.29 31.55 16.79
CA MET A 1 -2.38 30.62 16.43
C MET A 1 -3.35 30.57 17.59
N ASP A 2 -4.65 30.58 17.33
CA ASP A 2 -5.70 30.71 18.35
C ASP A 2 -5.93 29.36 19.06
N PHE A 3 -5.77 29.30 20.39
CA PHE A 3 -5.98 28.07 21.17
C PHE A 3 -7.38 27.47 20.96
N ALA A 4 -8.39 28.32 20.73
CA ALA A 4 -9.74 27.90 20.40
C ALA A 4 -9.83 27.15 19.05
N LYS A 5 -9.03 27.53 18.06
CA LYS A 5 -8.97 26.84 16.76
C LYS A 5 -8.26 25.49 16.87
N LEU A 6 -7.24 25.39 17.73
CA LEU A 6 -6.57 24.12 18.01
C LEU A 6 -7.52 23.13 18.68
N PHE A 7 -8.29 23.57 19.68
CA PHE A 7 -9.24 22.70 20.36
C PHE A 7 -10.31 22.16 19.39
N LYS A 8 -10.89 23.03 18.56
CA LYS A 8 -11.85 22.62 17.53
C LYS A 8 -11.26 21.64 16.52
N SER A 9 -10.02 21.86 16.07
CA SER A 9 -9.34 20.92 15.17
C SER A 9 -9.08 19.56 15.80
N VAL A 10 -8.86 19.49 17.13
CA VAL A 10 -8.70 18.22 17.85
C VAL A 10 -10.04 17.50 17.95
N GLU A 11 -11.11 18.22 18.26
CA GLU A 11 -12.47 17.66 18.29
C GLU A 11 -12.87 17.08 16.93
N ASP A 12 -12.66 17.83 15.85
CA ASP A 12 -12.91 17.39 14.48
C ASP A 12 -12.07 16.14 14.14
N ALA A 13 -10.80 16.11 14.56
CA ALA A 13 -9.93 14.94 14.35
C ALA A 13 -10.38 13.70 15.13
N VAL A 14 -10.86 13.86 16.37
CA VAL A 14 -11.37 12.74 17.18
C VAL A 14 -12.64 12.18 16.55
N TYR A 15 -13.56 13.06 16.13
CA TYR A 15 -14.76 12.65 15.41
C TYR A 15 -14.40 11.87 14.14
N GLU A 16 -13.46 12.39 13.35
CA GLU A 16 -13.00 11.74 12.13
C GLU A 16 -12.40 10.35 12.39
N VAL A 17 -11.59 10.20 13.44
CA VAL A 17 -11.04 8.89 13.85
C VAL A 17 -12.15 7.92 14.26
N MET A 18 -13.18 8.38 14.97
CA MET A 18 -14.33 7.54 15.33
C MET A 18 -15.08 7.07 14.09
N VAL A 19 -15.26 7.94 13.09
CA VAL A 19 -15.85 7.59 11.80
C VAL A 19 -14.97 6.57 11.08
N TRP A 20 -13.65 6.74 11.08
CA TRP A 20 -12.72 5.79 10.46
C TRP A 20 -12.79 4.40 11.08
N LEU A 21 -12.99 4.27 12.40
CA LEU A 21 -13.17 2.97 13.04
C LEU A 21 -14.37 2.19 12.50
N LEU A 22 -15.42 2.89 12.06
CA LEU A 22 -16.61 2.28 11.45
C LEU A 22 -16.43 2.06 9.94
N LEU A 23 -15.84 3.03 9.24
CA LEU A 23 -15.67 2.97 7.79
C LEU A 23 -14.56 2.01 7.36
N LEU A 24 -13.47 1.88 8.12
CA LEU A 24 -12.35 1.02 7.78
C LEU A 24 -12.76 -0.44 7.55
N PRO A 25 -13.45 -1.15 8.47
CA PRO A 25 -13.86 -2.53 8.23
C PRO A 25 -14.87 -2.63 7.08
N LYS A 26 -15.82 -1.68 6.99
CA LYS A 26 -16.81 -1.61 5.91
C LYS A 26 -16.14 -1.50 4.54
N THR A 27 -15.20 -0.57 4.38
CA THR A 27 -14.47 -0.33 3.13
C THR A 27 -13.55 -1.51 2.82
N LEU A 28 -12.78 -1.99 3.80
CA LEU A 28 -11.82 -3.07 3.60
C LEU A 28 -12.49 -4.36 3.12
N ILE A 29 -13.58 -4.79 3.79
CA ILE A 29 -14.36 -5.98 3.40
C ILE A 29 -14.90 -5.80 1.98
N ARG A 30 -15.50 -4.63 1.69
CA ARG A 30 -16.12 -4.40 0.38
C ARG A 30 -15.10 -4.41 -0.76
N VAL A 31 -13.94 -3.77 -0.57
CA VAL A 31 -12.87 -3.74 -1.58
C VAL A 31 -12.22 -5.11 -1.74
N ALA A 32 -11.97 -5.84 -0.64
CA ALA A 32 -11.38 -7.18 -0.66
C ALA A 32 -12.22 -8.19 -1.46
N PHE A 33 -13.54 -8.20 -1.26
CA PHE A 33 -14.41 -9.17 -1.93
C PHE A 33 -14.96 -8.69 -3.28
N ARG A 34 -14.89 -7.38 -3.56
CA ARG A 34 -15.42 -6.78 -4.81
C ARG A 34 -14.43 -5.76 -5.42
N PRO A 35 -13.25 -6.19 -5.91
CA PRO A 35 -12.26 -5.28 -6.49
C PRO A 35 -12.79 -4.53 -7.72
N LYS A 36 -13.68 -5.14 -8.51
CA LYS A 36 -14.36 -4.47 -9.64
C LYS A 36 -15.22 -3.29 -9.19
N TRP A 37 -15.92 -3.42 -8.06
CA TRP A 37 -16.73 -2.33 -7.51
C TRP A 37 -15.84 -1.15 -7.13
N ALA A 38 -14.66 -1.40 -6.56
CA ALA A 38 -13.75 -0.34 -6.13
C ALA A 38 -13.32 0.56 -7.31
N MET A 39 -13.06 -0.04 -8.48
CA MET A 39 -12.71 0.71 -9.70
C MET A 39 -13.85 1.62 -10.16
N THR A 40 -15.06 1.06 -10.28
CA THR A 40 -16.24 1.83 -10.71
C THR A 40 -16.66 2.87 -9.67
N TYR A 41 -16.46 2.57 -8.38
CA TYR A 41 -16.76 3.50 -7.30
C TYR A 41 -15.85 4.72 -7.36
N ILE A 42 -14.54 4.54 -7.53
CA ILE A 42 -13.59 5.66 -7.68
C ILE A 42 -13.97 6.55 -8.88
N ASP A 43 -14.35 5.94 -10.01
CA ASP A 43 -14.77 6.69 -11.18
C ASP A 43 -15.99 7.58 -10.89
N LYS A 44 -17.00 7.03 -10.20
CA LYS A 44 -18.19 7.79 -9.76
C LYS A 44 -17.87 8.88 -8.75
N GLU A 45 -16.98 8.62 -7.80
CA GLU A 45 -16.55 9.64 -6.82
C GLU A 45 -15.79 10.78 -7.50
N TRP A 46 -15.15 10.54 -8.65
CA TRP A 46 -14.47 11.59 -9.40
C TRP A 46 -15.41 12.51 -10.19
N GLU A 47 -16.65 12.08 -10.41
CA GLU A 47 -17.72 12.88 -11.01
C GLU A 47 -18.38 13.85 -10.00
N LYS A 48 -18.19 13.61 -8.69
CA LYS A 48 -18.69 14.47 -7.62
C LYS A 48 -17.82 15.69 -7.37
N GLU A 49 -18.42 16.69 -6.70
CA GLU A 49 -17.68 17.83 -6.15
C GLU A 49 -16.61 17.36 -5.16
N PRO A 50 -15.45 18.06 -5.05
CA PRO A 50 -14.32 17.62 -4.23
C PRO A 50 -14.66 17.31 -2.77
N ASP A 51 -15.59 18.07 -2.18
CA ASP A 51 -15.96 17.96 -0.77
C ASP A 51 -16.94 16.80 -0.51
N ASP A 52 -17.66 16.33 -1.52
CA ASP A 52 -18.64 15.23 -1.43
C ASP A 52 -18.02 13.86 -1.76
N ARG A 53 -16.72 13.82 -2.04
CA ARG A 53 -16.03 12.58 -2.44
C ARG A 53 -15.76 11.72 -1.23
N PHE A 54 -16.01 10.42 -1.37
CA PHE A 54 -15.68 9.40 -0.37
C PHE A 54 -16.44 9.56 0.97
N ASP A 55 -17.63 10.17 0.94
CA ASP A 55 -18.48 10.28 2.14
C ASP A 55 -18.99 8.91 2.64
N GLU A 56 -19.30 7.99 1.71
CA GLU A 56 -19.83 6.67 2.06
C GLU A 56 -18.77 5.65 2.53
N TYR A 57 -17.50 5.84 2.13
CA TYR A 57 -16.40 4.92 2.38
C TYR A 57 -15.10 5.70 2.55
N LEU A 58 -14.28 5.23 3.48
CA LEU A 58 -12.97 5.79 3.73
C LEU A 58 -12.14 5.95 2.44
N SER A 59 -11.61 7.16 2.20
CA SER A 59 -10.90 7.47 0.95
C SER A 59 -9.76 6.48 0.66
N PRO A 60 -9.43 6.21 -0.61
CA PRO A 60 -8.42 5.20 -0.95
C PRO A 60 -7.08 5.41 -0.29
N VAL A 61 -6.64 6.67 -0.26
CA VAL A 61 -5.37 7.04 0.37
C VAL A 61 -5.41 6.77 1.86
N MET A 62 -6.47 7.17 2.55
CA MET A 62 -6.61 6.90 3.99
C MET A 62 -6.69 5.40 4.27
N LEU A 63 -7.36 4.62 3.40
CA LEU A 63 -7.52 3.18 3.61
C LEU A 63 -6.15 2.52 3.56
N TRP A 64 -5.37 2.82 2.54
CA TRP A 64 -4.01 2.33 2.41
C TRP A 64 -3.10 2.81 3.55
N LEU A 65 -3.25 4.08 3.97
CA LEU A 65 -2.46 4.65 5.05
C LEU A 65 -2.69 3.91 6.38
N VAL A 66 -3.95 3.69 6.76
CA VAL A 66 -4.28 3.02 8.02
C VAL A 66 -4.07 1.50 7.95
N SER A 67 -4.24 0.88 6.79
CA SER A 67 -4.11 -0.59 6.63
C SER A 67 -2.69 -1.07 6.31
N ALA A 68 -1.83 -0.20 5.77
CA ALA A 68 -0.48 -0.58 5.33
C ALA A 68 0.60 0.31 5.94
N VAL A 69 0.53 1.63 5.73
CA VAL A 69 1.60 2.55 6.10
C VAL A 69 1.77 2.66 7.61
N ILE A 70 0.69 2.87 8.36
CA ILE A 70 0.76 2.96 9.82
C ILE A 70 1.25 1.64 10.44
N PRO A 71 0.65 0.46 10.11
CA PRO A 71 1.11 -0.81 10.66
C PRO A 71 2.58 -1.12 10.35
N ILE A 72 3.05 -0.88 9.12
CA ILE A 72 4.45 -1.15 8.76
C ILE A 72 5.41 -0.20 9.49
N THR A 73 5.07 1.09 9.60
CA THR A 73 5.87 2.07 10.34
C THR A 73 5.93 1.70 11.83
N LEU A 74 4.80 1.33 12.44
CA LEU A 74 4.76 0.87 13.83
C LEU A 74 5.60 -0.39 14.03
N PHE A 75 5.51 -1.36 13.12
CA PHE A 75 6.33 -2.57 13.18
C PHE A 75 7.83 -2.23 13.16
N PHE A 76 8.27 -1.34 12.27
CA PHE A 76 9.67 -0.90 12.23
C PHE A 76 10.11 -0.14 13.49
N ILE A 77 9.22 0.65 14.10
CA ILE A 77 9.53 1.33 15.36
C ILE A 77 9.66 0.33 16.51
N LEU A 78 8.81 -0.70 16.56
CA LEU A 78 8.77 -1.68 17.66
C LEU A 78 9.82 -2.78 17.55
N VAL A 79 10.21 -3.17 16.33
CA VAL A 79 11.13 -4.28 16.05
C VAL A 79 12.49 -3.80 15.54
N GLY A 80 12.57 -2.54 15.11
CA GLY A 80 13.81 -1.92 14.65
C GLY A 80 14.85 -1.75 15.76
N PRO A 81 16.11 -1.45 15.39
CA PRO A 81 17.16 -1.18 16.37
C PRO A 81 16.78 0.02 17.27
N ASP A 82 17.16 -0.02 18.56
CA ASP A 82 16.88 1.06 19.52
C ASP A 82 17.44 2.40 19.01
N ILE A 83 16.56 3.30 18.58
CA ILE A 83 16.94 4.62 18.10
C ILE A 83 16.82 5.62 19.26
N THR A 84 17.92 5.81 19.99
CA THR A 84 17.96 6.71 21.15
C THR A 84 18.40 8.14 20.85
N SER A 85 18.97 8.39 19.66
CA SER A 85 19.61 9.67 19.32
C SER A 85 19.28 10.10 17.89
N ALA A 86 19.30 11.40 17.59
CA ALA A 86 19.18 11.90 16.21
C ALA A 86 20.30 11.38 15.29
N ASP A 87 21.48 11.08 15.83
CA ASP A 87 22.59 10.46 15.12
C ASP A 87 22.39 8.96 14.85
N ASP A 88 21.72 8.23 15.75
CA ASP A 88 21.30 6.84 15.52
C ASP A 88 20.16 6.78 14.51
N LEU A 89 19.30 7.81 14.52
CA LEU A 89 18.28 8.05 13.52
C LEU A 89 18.97 8.27 12.17
N LEU A 90 19.99 9.14 12.09
CA LEU A 90 20.78 9.39 10.87
C LEU A 90 21.68 8.21 10.42
N LYS A 91 22.04 7.29 11.31
CA LYS A 91 22.74 6.03 10.98
C LYS A 91 21.80 4.91 10.58
N ALA A 92 20.61 4.86 11.18
CA ALA A 92 19.49 4.14 10.62
C ALA A 92 19.31 4.68 9.20
N PHE A 93 19.02 5.99 9.03
CA PHE A 93 19.33 6.88 7.87
C PHE A 93 20.10 6.29 6.67
N SER A 94 21.29 5.76 6.99
CA SER A 94 22.37 5.40 6.07
C SER A 94 22.62 3.88 5.97
N SER A 95 21.90 3.07 6.76
CA SER A 95 21.89 1.61 6.71
C SER A 95 20.76 1.08 5.79
N SER A 96 20.77 -0.23 5.50
CA SER A 96 19.88 -0.91 4.51
C SER A 96 18.38 -0.60 4.61
N ILE A 97 17.91 -0.10 5.77
CA ILE A 97 16.52 0.28 6.06
C ILE A 97 15.99 1.40 5.14
N TYR A 98 16.86 2.25 4.60
CA TYR A 98 16.45 3.39 3.77
C TYR A 98 16.31 3.06 2.31
N GLN A 99 17.14 2.14 1.86
CA GLN A 99 16.87 1.45 0.61
C GLN A 99 15.51 0.77 0.72
N VAL A 100 15.24 0.00 1.78
CA VAL A 100 13.94 -0.68 1.98
C VAL A 100 12.76 0.31 2.05
N THR A 101 12.90 1.43 2.76
CA THR A 101 11.85 2.45 2.90
C THR A 101 11.61 3.20 1.59
N PHE A 102 12.67 3.55 0.85
CA PHE A 102 12.58 4.14 -0.48
C PHE A 102 11.97 3.14 -1.49
N TYR A 103 12.32 1.86 -1.41
CA TYR A 103 11.72 0.80 -2.22
C TYR A 103 10.22 0.63 -1.92
N MET A 104 9.82 0.66 -0.64
CA MET A 104 8.41 0.56 -0.24
C MET A 104 7.57 1.76 -0.76
N MET A 105 8.14 2.96 -0.80
CA MET A 105 7.51 4.13 -1.42
C MET A 105 7.44 4.04 -2.95
N LEU A 106 8.36 3.32 -3.60
CA LEU A 106 8.37 3.10 -5.05
C LEU A 106 7.32 2.07 -5.50
N ILE A 107 6.83 1.19 -4.62
CA ILE A 107 5.83 0.15 -4.94
C ILE A 107 4.61 0.74 -5.68
N PRO A 108 3.88 1.73 -5.13
CA PRO A 108 2.73 2.29 -5.84
C PRO A 108 3.12 2.98 -7.16
N PHE A 109 4.31 3.56 -7.25
CA PHE A 109 4.78 4.22 -8.47
C PHE A 109 5.11 3.24 -9.59
N VAL A 110 5.84 2.15 -9.31
CA VAL A 110 6.13 1.09 -10.28
C VAL A 110 4.83 0.54 -10.85
N TYR A 111 3.85 0.32 -9.98
CA TYR A 111 2.56 -0.23 -10.37
C TYR A 111 1.75 0.73 -11.25
N ILE A 112 1.70 2.02 -10.90
CA ILE A 112 0.98 3.03 -11.70
C ILE A 112 1.63 3.20 -13.06
N VAL A 113 2.95 3.30 -13.13
CA VAL A 113 3.67 3.41 -14.40
C VAL A 113 3.43 2.17 -15.26
N TRP A 114 3.43 0.99 -14.66
CA TRP A 114 3.16 -0.27 -15.35
C TRP A 114 1.73 -0.34 -15.92
N VAL A 115 0.71 0.00 -15.12
CA VAL A 115 -0.69 -0.01 -15.56
C VAL A 115 -0.96 1.04 -16.64
N GLU A 116 -0.44 2.27 -16.49
CA GLU A 116 -0.57 3.32 -17.50
C GLU A 116 0.13 2.93 -18.81
N TRP A 117 1.31 2.29 -18.71
CA TRP A 117 2.02 1.79 -19.88
C TRP A 117 1.24 0.69 -20.60
N LEU A 118 0.63 -0.25 -19.86
CA LEU A 118 -0.23 -1.29 -20.43
C LEU A 118 -1.51 -0.73 -21.06
N ASN A 119 -2.09 0.32 -20.50
CA ASN A 119 -3.26 1.01 -21.03
C ASN A 119 -2.99 1.88 -22.26
N LYS A 120 -1.70 2.12 -22.60
CA LYS A 120 -1.25 2.98 -23.72
C LYS A 120 -1.83 4.41 -23.67
N ASP A 121 -2.27 4.83 -22.50
CA ASP A 121 -2.88 6.14 -22.31
C ASP A 121 -1.78 7.23 -22.18
N PRO A 122 -2.04 8.45 -22.66
CA PRO A 122 -1.10 9.56 -22.45
C PRO A 122 -1.05 9.92 -20.96
N ILE A 123 0.17 9.98 -20.40
CA ILE A 123 0.41 10.32 -19.00
C ILE A 123 -0.08 11.74 -18.72
N LYS A 124 -1.25 11.84 -18.09
CA LYS A 124 -1.87 13.11 -17.64
C LYS A 124 -1.98 13.11 -16.12
N ARG A 125 -1.69 14.24 -15.48
CA ARG A 125 -1.77 14.40 -14.00
C ARG A 125 -3.13 13.97 -13.42
N SER A 126 -4.22 14.32 -14.10
CA SER A 126 -5.57 13.97 -13.64
C SER A 126 -5.84 12.47 -13.67
N LYS A 127 -5.40 11.77 -14.73
CA LYS A 127 -5.50 10.30 -14.82
C LYS A 127 -4.60 9.61 -13.80
N LEU A 128 -3.35 10.08 -13.65
CA LEU A 128 -2.40 9.52 -12.69
C LEU A 128 -2.95 9.52 -11.26
N LYS A 129 -3.67 10.59 -10.87
CA LYS A 129 -4.32 10.67 -9.56
C LYS A 129 -5.42 9.61 -9.40
N ILE A 130 -6.23 9.36 -10.43
CA ILE A 130 -7.27 8.32 -10.41
C ILE A 130 -6.62 6.93 -10.31
N SER A 131 -5.59 6.66 -11.11
CA SER A 131 -4.86 5.38 -11.10
C SER A 131 -4.18 5.13 -9.76
N PHE A 132 -3.62 6.16 -9.13
CA PHE A 132 -3.11 6.08 -7.75
C PHE A 132 -4.21 5.67 -6.76
N TYR A 133 -5.39 6.29 -6.84
CA TYR A 133 -6.51 5.98 -5.93
C TYR A 133 -6.99 4.53 -6.11
N ARG A 134 -7.09 4.06 -7.36
CA ARG A 134 -7.43 2.67 -7.69
C ARG A 134 -6.43 1.70 -7.08
N HIS A 135 -5.14 2.03 -7.17
CA HIS A 135 -4.09 1.21 -6.62
C HIS A 135 -4.09 1.19 -5.08
N CYS A 136 -4.37 2.31 -4.41
CA CYS A 136 -4.49 2.34 -2.95
C CYS A 136 -5.60 1.39 -2.45
N TYR A 137 -6.76 1.38 -3.12
CA TYR A 137 -7.83 0.41 -2.82
C TYR A 137 -7.42 -1.03 -3.15
N ALA A 138 -6.71 -1.26 -4.25
CA ALA A 138 -6.20 -2.60 -4.58
C ALA A 138 -5.20 -3.11 -3.52
N LEU A 139 -4.25 -2.28 -3.10
CA LEU A 139 -3.19 -2.70 -2.18
C LEU A 139 -3.66 -2.91 -0.75
N ALA A 140 -4.59 -2.11 -0.25
CA ALA A 140 -5.03 -2.18 1.14
C ALA A 140 -5.36 -3.62 1.62
N PRO A 141 -6.25 -4.39 0.96
CA PRO A 141 -6.55 -5.75 1.37
C PRO A 141 -5.39 -6.73 1.15
N ALA A 142 -4.58 -6.54 0.10
CA ALA A 142 -3.38 -7.35 -0.12
C ALA A 142 -2.37 -7.17 1.03
N GLN A 143 -2.21 -5.95 1.55
CA GLN A 143 -1.31 -5.66 2.66
C GLN A 143 -1.81 -6.25 3.99
N VAL A 144 -3.11 -6.15 4.27
CA VAL A 144 -3.69 -6.80 5.46
C VAL A 144 -3.45 -8.32 5.41
N LEU A 145 -3.64 -8.94 4.25
CA LEU A 145 -3.37 -10.37 4.08
C LEU A 145 -1.89 -10.72 4.32
N THR A 146 -0.97 -9.87 3.86
CA THR A 146 0.47 -10.00 4.14
C THR A 146 0.77 -9.94 5.64
N PHE A 147 0.23 -8.97 6.37
CA PHE A 147 0.44 -8.90 7.82
C PHE A 147 -0.10 -10.13 8.56
N VAL A 148 -1.30 -10.60 8.18
CA VAL A 148 -1.89 -11.80 8.79
C VAL A 148 -1.03 -13.03 8.53
N THR A 149 -0.56 -13.23 7.30
CA THR A 149 0.27 -14.39 6.94
C THR A 149 1.66 -14.35 7.56
N ILE A 150 2.30 -13.19 7.63
CA ILE A 150 3.58 -13.01 8.35
C ILE A 150 3.39 -13.24 9.85
N GLY A 151 2.32 -12.72 10.45
CA GLY A 151 2.00 -12.96 11.86
C GLY A 151 1.79 -14.45 12.16
N LEU A 152 1.08 -15.16 11.28
CA LEU A 152 0.92 -16.61 11.39
C LEU A 152 2.21 -17.39 11.10
N ALA A 153 3.13 -16.85 10.30
CA ALA A 153 4.41 -17.47 9.99
C ALA A 153 5.31 -17.62 11.22
N VAL A 154 5.11 -16.79 12.25
CA VAL A 154 5.75 -16.95 13.56
C VAL A 154 5.42 -18.30 14.20
N LEU A 155 4.20 -18.81 13.97
CA LEU A 155 3.76 -20.12 14.46
C LEU A 155 4.06 -21.23 13.45
N TYR A 156 3.96 -20.93 12.15
CA TYR A 156 4.14 -21.88 11.05
C TYR A 156 5.08 -21.31 9.98
N PRO A 157 6.40 -21.57 10.05
CA PRO A 157 7.40 -20.92 9.18
C PRO A 157 7.15 -21.07 7.68
N LEU A 158 6.48 -22.15 7.26
CA LEU A 158 6.08 -22.39 5.87
C LEU A 158 5.14 -21.31 5.31
N LEU A 159 4.38 -20.63 6.16
CA LEU A 159 3.46 -19.55 5.75
C LEU A 159 4.19 -18.27 5.33
N PHE A 160 5.50 -18.14 5.61
CA PHE A 160 6.28 -16.97 5.23
C PHE A 160 6.27 -16.72 3.71
N PHE A 161 6.21 -17.78 2.90
CA PHE A 161 6.20 -17.67 1.43
C PHE A 161 4.81 -17.49 0.82
N MET A 162 3.72 -17.62 1.61
CA MET A 162 2.35 -17.47 1.10
C MET A 162 2.06 -16.12 0.41
N PRO A 163 2.55 -14.96 0.91
CA PRO A 163 2.34 -13.68 0.23
C PRO A 163 2.81 -13.65 -1.23
N LEU A 164 3.89 -14.37 -1.57
CA LEU A 164 4.43 -14.43 -2.93
C LEU A 164 3.46 -15.04 -3.93
N LEU A 165 2.52 -15.87 -3.46
CA LEU A 165 1.46 -16.46 -4.29
C LEU A 165 0.14 -15.72 -4.16
N LEU A 166 -0.24 -15.34 -2.94
CA LEU A 166 -1.55 -14.72 -2.68
C LEU A 166 -1.66 -13.31 -3.25
N ILE A 167 -0.58 -12.50 -3.19
CA ILE A 167 -0.61 -11.12 -3.68
C ILE A 167 -0.80 -11.08 -5.20
N PRO A 168 0.03 -11.76 -6.04
CA PRO A 168 -0.17 -11.72 -7.48
C PRO A 168 -1.53 -12.30 -7.89
N PHE A 169 -2.03 -13.30 -7.16
CA PHE A 169 -3.34 -13.88 -7.42
C PHE A 169 -4.48 -12.89 -7.16
N TYR A 170 -4.44 -12.17 -6.03
CA TYR A 170 -5.42 -11.13 -5.73
C TYR A 170 -5.32 -9.96 -6.72
N GLU A 171 -4.10 -9.49 -6.98
CA GLU A 171 -3.83 -8.41 -7.92
C GLU A 171 -4.27 -8.75 -9.34
N ALA A 172 -4.25 -10.03 -9.74
CA ALA A 172 -4.73 -10.45 -11.06
C ALA A 172 -6.23 -10.16 -11.24
N PHE A 173 -7.04 -10.24 -10.18
CA PHE A 173 -8.46 -9.84 -10.24
C PHE A 173 -8.62 -8.32 -10.40
N VAL A 174 -7.74 -7.55 -9.76
CA VAL A 174 -7.69 -6.09 -9.88
C VAL A 174 -7.30 -5.70 -11.30
N TYR A 175 -6.26 -6.31 -11.88
CA TYR A 175 -5.81 -6.06 -13.25
C TYR A 175 -6.84 -6.51 -14.28
N GLN A 176 -7.52 -7.62 -14.03
CA GLN A 176 -8.64 -8.05 -14.85
C GLN A 176 -9.77 -7.00 -14.84
N ALA A 177 -10.06 -6.40 -13.68
CA ALA A 177 -11.07 -5.36 -13.56
C ALA A 177 -10.68 -4.07 -14.28
N GLU A 178 -9.43 -3.66 -14.13
CA GLU A 178 -8.92 -2.37 -14.62
C GLU A 178 -8.60 -2.41 -16.12
N LEU A 179 -7.87 -3.42 -16.58
CA LEU A 179 -7.42 -3.55 -17.98
C LEU A 179 -8.46 -4.27 -18.87
N LYS A 180 -9.53 -4.82 -18.30
CA LYS A 180 -10.56 -5.60 -19.01
C LYS A 180 -9.99 -6.77 -19.84
N ILE A 181 -8.89 -7.36 -19.37
CA ILE A 181 -8.19 -8.49 -20.01
C ILE A 181 -8.59 -9.85 -19.37
N GLY A 182 -8.24 -10.96 -20.02
CA GLY A 182 -8.42 -12.30 -19.43
C GLY A 182 -7.50 -12.54 -18.22
N PHE A 183 -7.96 -13.37 -17.28
CA PHE A 183 -7.26 -13.64 -16.00
C PHE A 183 -5.80 -14.10 -16.19
N GLY A 184 -5.54 -15.00 -17.14
CA GLY A 184 -4.18 -15.48 -17.40
C GLY A 184 -3.22 -14.34 -17.76
N ARG A 185 -3.63 -13.42 -18.65
CA ARG A 185 -2.82 -12.25 -19.01
C ARG A 185 -2.67 -11.28 -17.83
N ALA A 186 -3.73 -11.09 -17.05
CA ALA A 186 -3.67 -10.26 -15.85
C ALA A 186 -2.64 -10.80 -14.86
N PHE A 187 -2.65 -12.11 -14.58
CA PHE A 187 -1.70 -12.76 -13.69
C PHE A 187 -0.24 -12.63 -14.19
N PHE A 188 0.02 -12.80 -15.49
CA PHE A 188 1.37 -12.56 -16.01
C PHE A 188 1.82 -11.10 -15.87
N TYR A 189 0.90 -10.16 -16.03
CA TYR A 189 1.22 -8.74 -15.86
C TYR A 189 1.47 -8.34 -14.40
N THR A 190 0.87 -9.02 -13.42
CA THR A 190 1.14 -8.75 -12.00
C THR A 190 2.48 -9.31 -11.55
N LEU A 191 2.99 -10.37 -12.19
CA LEU A 191 4.31 -10.92 -11.86
C LEU A 191 5.47 -9.95 -12.17
N ILE A 192 5.34 -9.09 -13.18
CA ILE A 192 6.42 -8.21 -13.63
C ILE A 192 6.77 -7.15 -12.56
N PRO A 193 5.80 -6.37 -12.02
CA PRO A 193 6.06 -5.48 -10.89
C PRO A 193 6.62 -6.23 -9.66
N GLN A 194 6.11 -7.42 -9.37
CA GLN A 194 6.56 -8.21 -8.22
C GLN A 194 8.02 -8.65 -8.37
N ILE A 195 8.41 -9.15 -9.55
CA ILE A 195 9.81 -9.51 -9.85
C ILE A 195 10.72 -8.28 -9.75
N LEU A 196 10.30 -7.14 -10.31
CA LEU A 196 11.05 -5.88 -10.25
C LEU A 196 11.25 -5.38 -8.81
N LEU A 197 10.28 -5.61 -7.92
CA LEU A 197 10.35 -5.20 -6.52
C LEU A 197 11.12 -6.20 -5.65
N VAL A 198 11.02 -7.50 -5.94
CA VAL A 198 11.71 -8.56 -5.16
C VAL A 198 13.19 -8.67 -5.52
N LEU A 199 13.57 -8.54 -6.80
CA LEU A 199 14.97 -8.68 -7.25
C LEU A 199 15.96 -7.82 -6.44
N PRO A 200 15.75 -6.51 -6.27
CA PRO A 200 16.67 -5.67 -5.50
C PRO A 200 16.74 -6.05 -4.02
N SER A 201 15.62 -6.48 -3.43
CA SER A 201 15.58 -6.91 -2.02
C SER A 201 16.41 -8.16 -1.77
N VAL A 202 16.45 -9.08 -2.75
CA VAL A 202 17.29 -10.28 -2.73
C VAL A 202 18.77 -9.92 -2.88
N PHE A 203 19.11 -8.97 -3.75
CA PHE A 203 20.49 -8.48 -3.89
C PHE A 203 21.00 -7.78 -2.62
N VAL A 204 20.16 -6.98 -1.94
CA VAL A 204 20.51 -6.36 -0.65
C VAL A 204 20.67 -7.40 0.45
N ALA A 205 19.80 -8.41 0.51
CA ALA A 205 19.94 -9.51 1.46
C ALA A 205 21.24 -10.29 1.22
N ILE A 206 21.57 -10.64 -0.03
CA ILE A 206 22.81 -11.35 -0.38
C ILE A 206 24.05 -10.50 -0.06
N GLY A 207 24.02 -9.19 -0.34
CA GLY A 207 25.10 -8.27 -0.01
C GLY A 207 25.28 -8.04 1.50
N ALA A 208 24.23 -8.19 2.30
CA ALA A 208 24.31 -8.19 3.76
C ALA A 208 24.93 -9.49 4.33
N PHE A 209 24.92 -10.59 3.56
CA PHE A 209 25.55 -11.86 3.93
C PHE A 209 26.99 -12.02 3.41
N THR A 210 27.50 -11.11 2.58
CA THR A 210 28.93 -11.08 2.25
C THR A 210 29.71 -10.40 3.38
N PRO A 211 30.62 -11.09 4.08
CA PRO A 211 31.42 -10.45 5.11
C PRO A 211 32.24 -9.31 4.51
N PRO A 212 32.51 -8.23 5.26
CA PRO A 212 33.38 -7.16 4.78
C PRO A 212 34.72 -7.79 4.40
N VAL A 213 35.12 -7.59 3.15
CA VAL A 213 36.45 -7.98 2.67
C VAL A 213 37.43 -7.09 3.45
N SER A 214 38.20 -7.73 4.32
CA SER A 214 39.29 -7.15 5.11
C SER A 214 40.37 -6.52 4.25
#